data_AF-A0A7L4JG07-F1
#
_entry.id   AF-A0A7L4JG07-F1
#
_cell.length_a   1.000
_cell.length_b   1.000
_cell.length_c   1.000
_cell.angle_alpha   90.00
_cell.angle_beta   90.00
_cell.angle_gamma   90.00
#
_symmetry.space_group_name_H-M   'P 1'
#
loop_
_entity.id
_entity.type
_entity.pdbx_description
1 polymer ?
#
loop_
_entity_poly.entity_id
_entity_poly.type
_entity_poly.pdbx_seq_one_letter_code
_entity_poly.pdbx_strand_id
1 'polypeptide(L)'
;FAFADGLEHVTDIKLEKCMYIQDECLQRLSDTGTLQKSLQQLKIISCGNVTDRGILALHKLKNLEYLYLSDLPGIREKETTFRVLQQALPNLQLELDLE
;
A
#
# COMPACT_ATOMS: atom_id res chain seq x y z
N PHE A 1 -12.07 6.57 -4.38
CA PHE A 1 -10.85 6.61 -5.22
C PHE A 1 -11.09 6.93 -6.69
N ALA A 2 -12.32 6.88 -7.23
CA ALA A 2 -12.58 7.30 -8.63
C ALA A 2 -12.16 8.76 -8.97
N PHE A 3 -11.95 9.60 -7.95
CA PHE A 3 -11.43 10.96 -8.12
C PHE A 3 -9.91 11.01 -8.39
N ALA A 4 -9.18 9.89 -8.24
CA ALA A 4 -7.74 9.84 -8.41
C ALA A 4 -7.30 9.62 -9.88
N ASP A 5 -8.24 9.32 -10.78
CA ASP A 5 -7.96 9.01 -12.19
C ASP A 5 -7.34 10.19 -12.95
N GLY A 6 -7.51 11.42 -12.47
CA GLY A 6 -6.87 12.63 -13.05
C GLY A 6 -5.58 13.07 -12.35
N LEU A 7 -5.13 12.36 -11.32
CA LEU A 7 -3.96 12.73 -10.53
C LEU A 7 -2.70 12.06 -11.09
N GLU A 8 -2.02 12.74 -12.03
CA GLU A 8 -0.89 12.18 -12.78
C GLU A 8 0.48 12.33 -12.10
N HIS A 9 0.58 13.18 -11.08
CA HIS A 9 1.85 13.57 -10.46
C HIS A 9 1.94 13.23 -8.96
N VAL A 10 1.01 12.42 -8.46
CA VAL A 10 1.05 12.01 -7.04
C VAL A 10 2.15 10.98 -6.86
N THR A 11 3.21 11.38 -6.16
CA THR A 11 4.38 10.54 -5.85
C THR A 11 4.33 9.96 -4.44
N ASP A 12 3.66 10.64 -3.51
CA ASP A 12 3.69 10.31 -2.09
C ASP A 12 2.27 10.29 -1.52
N ILE A 13 1.90 9.20 -0.85
CA ILE A 13 0.65 9.07 -0.12
C ILE A 13 0.94 8.61 1.31
N LYS A 14 0.38 9.31 2.29
CA LYS A 14 0.39 8.91 3.70
C LYS A 14 -1.04 8.74 4.20
N LEU A 15 -1.35 7.53 4.66
CA LEU A 15 -2.60 7.15 5.30
C LEU A 15 -2.31 6.91 6.77
N GLU A 16 -2.68 7.85 7.63
CA GLU A 16 -2.43 7.76 9.07
C GLU A 16 -3.75 7.90 9.83
N LYS A 17 -4.04 6.95 10.71
CA LYS A 17 -5.26 6.92 11.55
C LYS A 17 -6.55 7.05 10.73
N CYS A 18 -6.51 6.55 9.50
CA CYS A 18 -7.64 6.57 8.58
C CYS A 18 -8.53 5.35 8.84
N MET A 19 -9.36 5.43 9.89
CA MET A 19 -10.13 4.28 10.42
C MET A 19 -11.12 3.66 9.44
N TYR A 20 -11.49 4.36 8.35
CA TYR A 20 -12.42 3.86 7.35
C TYR A 20 -11.75 3.20 6.14
N ILE A 21 -10.42 3.24 6.06
CA ILE A 21 -9.67 2.59 4.98
C ILE A 21 -9.66 1.08 5.22
N GLN A 22 -10.04 0.35 4.17
CA GLN A 22 -10.14 -1.11 4.14
C GLN A 22 -9.34 -1.65 2.95
N ASP A 23 -9.23 -2.96 2.83
CA ASP A 23 -8.52 -3.61 1.72
C ASP A 23 -9.00 -3.17 0.34
N GLU A 24 -10.32 -2.95 0.17
CA GLU A 24 -10.93 -2.46 -1.07
C GLU A 24 -10.44 -1.06 -1.44
N CYS A 25 -10.05 -0.23 -0.47
CA CYS A 25 -9.45 1.07 -0.72
C CYS A 25 -8.06 0.91 -1.36
N LEU A 26 -7.24 0.00 -0.83
CA LEU A 26 -5.90 -0.27 -1.35
C LEU A 26 -5.94 -0.96 -2.71
N GLN A 27 -6.91 -1.86 -2.93
CA GLN A 27 -7.17 -2.43 -4.26
C GLN A 27 -7.48 -1.34 -5.29
N ARG A 28 -8.40 -0.42 -4.98
CA ARG A 28 -8.74 0.69 -5.89
C ARG A 28 -7.57 1.63 -6.13
N LEU A 29 -6.77 1.92 -5.10
CA LEU A 29 -5.55 2.71 -5.24
C LEU A 29 -4.56 2.03 -6.20
N SER A 30 -4.36 0.72 -6.02
CA SER A 30 -3.51 -0.10 -6.89
C SER A 30 -4.05 -0.23 -8.32
N ASP A 31 -5.37 -0.23 -8.51
CA ASP A 31 -6.03 -0.27 -9.82
C ASP A 31 -6.07 1.09 -10.53
N THR A 32 -5.72 2.18 -9.85
CA THR A 32 -5.72 3.52 -10.44
C THR A 32 -4.51 3.68 -11.37
N GLY A 33 -4.75 3.70 -12.68
CA GLY A 33 -3.68 3.64 -13.69
C GLY A 33 -2.68 4.80 -13.67
N THR A 34 -3.10 6.01 -13.24
CA THR A 34 -2.19 7.14 -13.03
C THR A 34 -1.25 6.88 -11.86
N LEU A 35 -1.78 6.40 -10.73
CA LEU A 35 -0.99 6.08 -9.54
C LEU A 35 -0.02 4.91 -9.76
N GLN A 36 -0.38 3.92 -10.60
CA GLN A 36 0.57 2.87 -10.99
C GLN A 36 1.83 3.43 -11.67
N LYS A 37 1.72 4.60 -12.34
CA LYS A 37 2.81 5.28 -13.04
C LYS A 37 3.51 6.33 -12.18
N SER A 38 2.83 6.94 -11.21
CA SER A 38 3.37 8.10 -10.49
C SER A 38 3.78 7.79 -9.05
N LEU A 39 3.12 6.86 -8.37
CA LEU A 39 3.27 6.68 -6.94
C LEU A 39 4.57 5.95 -6.61
N GLN A 40 5.39 6.58 -5.78
CA GLN A 40 6.72 6.12 -5.38
C GLN A 40 6.78 5.79 -3.89
N GLN A 41 6.05 6.52 -3.04
CA GLN A 41 6.05 6.30 -1.59
C GLN A 41 4.62 6.13 -1.06
N LEU A 42 4.42 5.09 -0.26
CA LEU A 42 3.18 4.84 0.44
C LEU A 42 3.45 4.51 1.90
N LYS A 43 2.78 5.23 2.81
CA LYS A 43 2.84 4.96 4.25
C LYS A 43 1.44 4.66 4.77
N ILE A 44 1.28 3.55 5.49
CA ILE A 44 0.00 3.12 6.07
C ILE A 44 0.23 2.89 7.56
N ILE A 45 -0.38 3.73 8.39
CA ILE A 45 -0.13 3.84 9.83
C ILE A 45 -1.45 3.84 10.58
N SER A 46 -1.60 2.98 11.58
CA SER A 46 -2.80 2.92 12.44
C SER A 46 -4.11 2.80 11.66
N CYS A 47 -4.12 2.03 10.57
CA CYS A 47 -5.30 1.78 9.74
C CYS A 47 -5.88 0.39 10.06
N GLY A 48 -6.64 0.30 11.16
CA GLY A 48 -7.01 -0.97 11.79
C GLY A 48 -7.86 -1.95 10.97
N ASN A 49 -8.44 -1.53 9.83
CA ASN A 49 -9.22 -2.40 8.94
C ASN A 49 -8.42 -2.90 7.72
N VAL A 50 -7.13 -2.58 7.63
CA VAL A 50 -6.24 -3.08 6.57
C VAL A 50 -5.66 -4.44 6.98
N THR A 51 -5.70 -5.40 6.07
CA THR A 51 -5.19 -6.77 6.26
C THR A 51 -4.13 -7.13 5.21
N ASP A 52 -3.57 -8.33 5.32
CA ASP A 52 -2.60 -8.88 4.37
C ASP A 52 -3.13 -8.80 2.92
N ARG A 53 -4.44 -9.01 2.71
CA ARG A 53 -5.10 -8.93 1.39
C ARG A 53 -5.00 -7.53 0.79
N GLY A 54 -5.20 -6.48 1.59
CA GLY A 54 -5.10 -5.09 1.13
C GLY A 54 -3.66 -4.72 0.76
N ILE A 55 -2.71 -5.14 1.58
CA ILE A 55 -1.27 -4.92 1.34
C ILE A 55 -0.80 -5.66 0.08
N LEU A 56 -1.19 -6.92 -0.09
CA LEU A 56 -0.86 -7.70 -1.29
C LEU A 56 -1.44 -7.09 -2.57
N ALA A 57 -2.55 -6.35 -2.49
CA ALA A 57 -3.12 -5.68 -3.66
C ALA A 57 -2.18 -4.63 -4.26
N LEU A 58 -1.25 -4.06 -3.47
CA LEU A 58 -0.33 -3.00 -3.89
C LEU A 58 0.71 -3.46 -4.93
N HIS A 59 0.81 -4.76 -5.24
CA HIS A 59 1.76 -5.30 -6.22
C HIS A 59 1.65 -4.71 -7.64
N LYS A 60 0.56 -4.02 -7.99
CA LYS A 60 0.38 -3.37 -9.30
C LYS A 60 1.04 -2.00 -9.39
N LEU A 61 1.41 -1.40 -8.26
CA LEU A 61 2.12 -0.12 -8.20
C LEU A 61 3.60 -0.34 -8.54
N LYS A 62 3.90 -0.53 -9.83
CA LYS A 62 5.23 -0.94 -10.29
C LYS A 62 6.34 0.09 -10.06
N ASN A 63 5.96 1.35 -9.86
CA ASN A 63 6.89 2.43 -9.54
C ASN A 63 6.99 2.71 -8.03
N LEU A 64 6.36 1.90 -7.18
CA LEU A 64 6.47 2.04 -5.73
C LEU A 64 7.87 1.62 -5.29
N GLU A 65 8.60 2.57 -4.71
CA GLU A 65 9.98 2.40 -4.25
C GLU A 65 10.05 2.21 -2.73
N TYR A 66 9.12 2.82 -1.98
CA TYR A 66 9.08 2.75 -0.53
C TYR A 66 7.67 2.48 0.00
N LEU A 67 7.57 1.46 0.87
CA LEU A 67 6.35 1.12 1.60
C LEU A 67 6.67 1.05 3.10
N TYR A 68 5.94 1.82 3.90
CA TYR A 68 6.01 1.77 5.36
C TYR A 68 4.68 1.34 5.96
N LEU A 69 4.72 0.29 6.78
CA LEU A 69 3.55 -0.26 7.45
C LEU A 69 3.78 -0.22 8.97
N SER A 70 2.87 0.43 9.69
CA SER A 70 2.97 0.57 11.15
C SER A 70 1.60 0.46 11.81
N ASP A 71 1.53 -0.21 12.97
CA ASP A 71 0.31 -0.34 13.77
C ASP A 71 -0.90 -0.82 12.93
N LEU A 72 -0.73 -1.96 12.26
CA LEU A 72 -1.77 -2.60 11.43
C LEU A 72 -2.17 -3.95 12.04
N PRO A 73 -3.09 -3.99 13.02
CA PRO A 73 -3.48 -5.21 13.72
C PRO A 73 -4.17 -6.26 12.83
N GLY A 74 -4.58 -5.88 11.62
CA GLY A 74 -5.14 -6.78 10.62
C GLY A 74 -4.09 -7.58 9.83
N ILE A 75 -2.79 -7.26 9.95
CA ILE A 75 -1.70 -8.00 9.33
C ILE A 75 -1.30 -9.17 10.23
N ARG A 76 -1.51 -10.39 9.74
CA ARG A 76 -1.25 -11.62 10.51
C ARG A 76 -0.12 -12.46 9.94
N GLU A 77 0.14 -12.34 8.64
CA GLU A 77 1.12 -13.18 7.93
C GLU A 77 2.26 -12.32 7.36
N LYS A 78 2.86 -11.47 8.20
CA LYS A 78 3.83 -10.44 7.78
C LYS A 78 4.97 -10.99 6.93
N GLU A 79 5.56 -12.14 7.27
CA GLU A 79 6.66 -12.74 6.51
C GLU A 79 6.20 -13.21 5.12
N THR A 80 5.02 -13.82 5.03
CA THR A 80 4.44 -14.28 3.76
C THR A 80 4.10 -13.08 2.89
N THR A 81 3.41 -12.09 3.45
CA THR A 81 3.02 -10.85 2.77
C THR A 81 4.24 -10.11 2.23
N PHE A 82 5.31 -10.00 3.04
CA PHE A 82 6.59 -9.43 2.61
C PHE A 82 7.21 -10.18 1.43
N ARG A 83 7.32 -11.51 1.53
CA ARG A 83 7.92 -12.34 0.47
C ARG A 83 7.19 -12.19 -0.85
N VAL A 84 5.86 -12.22 -0.83
CA VAL A 84 5.05 -12.09 -2.05
C VAL A 84 5.19 -10.68 -2.64
N LEU A 85 5.16 -9.63 -1.81
CA LEU A 85 5.37 -8.26 -2.28
C LEU A 85 6.76 -8.07 -2.89
N GLN A 86 7.83 -8.57 -2.25
CA GLN A 86 9.18 -8.48 -2.79
C GLN A 86 9.33 -9.27 -4.10
N GLN A 87 8.69 -10.43 -4.24
CA GLN A 87 8.70 -11.15 -5.52
C GLN A 87 8.04 -10.33 -6.63
N ALA A 88 6.98 -9.59 -6.33
CA ALA A 88 6.26 -8.79 -7.31
C ALA A 88 6.91 -7.41 -7.59
N LEU A 89 7.64 -6.87 -6.61
CA LEU A 89 8.31 -5.57 -6.61
C LEU A 89 9.73 -5.72 -6.00
N PRO A 90 10.69 -6.26 -6.76
CA PRO A 90 12.00 -6.66 -6.22
C PRO A 90 12.86 -5.50 -5.70
N ASN A 91 12.59 -4.28 -6.15
CA ASN A 91 13.31 -3.07 -5.73
C ASN A 91 12.59 -2.30 -4.62
N LEU A 92 11.43 -2.78 -4.15
CA LEU A 92 10.66 -2.11 -3.11
C LEU A 92 11.41 -2.20 -1.77
N GLN A 93 11.73 -1.03 -1.21
CA GLN A 93 12.13 -0.92 0.18
C GLN A 93 10.88 -1.03 1.06
N LEU A 94 10.79 -2.13 1.81
CA LEU A 94 9.72 -2.33 2.79
C LEU A 94 10.25 -2.14 4.21
N GLU A 95 9.55 -1.30 4.97
CA GLU A 95 9.83 -1.07 6.39
C GLU A 95 8.56 -1.40 7.21
N LEU A 96 8.73 -2.24 8.23
CA LEU A 96 7.64 -2.79 9.03
C LEU A 96 7.86 -2.43 10.51
N ASP A 97 6.87 -1.78 11.08
CA ASP A 97 6.76 -1.48 12.52
C ASP A 97 5.43 -2.04 13.04
N LEU A 98 5.33 -3.37 12.94
CA LEU A 98 4.14 -4.15 13.29
C LEU A 98 4.46 -4.92 14.58
N GLU A 99 3.90 -4.48 15.70
CA GLU A 99 3.98 -5.15 17.01
C GLU A 99 3.30 -6.53 17.01
#